data_AF-A0A3A8Q9N1-F1
#
_entry.id   AF-A0A3A8Q9N1-F1
#
_cell.length_a   1.000
_cell.length_b   1.000
_cell.length_c   1.000
_cell.angle_alpha   90.00
_cell.angle_beta   90.00
_cell.angle_gamma   90.00
#
_symmetry.space_group_name_H-M   'P 1'
#
loop_
_entity.id
_entity.type
_entity.pdbx_description
1 polymer ?
#
loop_
_entity_poly.entity_id
_entity_poly.type
_entity_poly.pdbx_seq_one_letter_code
_entity_poly.pdbx_strand_id
1 'polypeptide(L)'
;MTSVLTEDSEIVRWLRAEREARAEAHFDSRHYGRALAQRVAELLDAGADLSITTDPREGVSRALWRSGDGTYAQGFRHVQGDSRAKRTFASRDEFTRWLAEQSDESLAKEDFPDDPRMWGVATFNREFFARKTGRRS
;
A
#
# COMPACT_ATOMS: atom_id res chain seq x y z
N MET A 1 8.79 8.50 46.89
CA MET A 1 8.99 9.42 45.77
C MET A 1 8.90 8.62 44.49
N THR A 2 7.73 8.60 43.87
CA THR A 2 7.42 7.83 42.66
C THR A 2 8.00 8.59 41.47
N SER A 3 9.14 8.16 40.94
CA SER A 3 9.67 8.73 39.70
C SER A 3 8.78 8.28 38.55
N VAL A 4 7.99 9.23 38.06
CA VAL A 4 7.34 9.14 36.75
C VAL A 4 8.46 8.99 35.74
N LEU A 5 8.62 7.78 35.18
CA LEU A 5 9.39 7.55 33.97
C LEU A 5 8.68 8.32 32.85
N THR A 6 9.03 9.59 32.70
CA THR A 6 8.49 10.47 31.68
C THR A 6 8.79 9.89 30.31
N GLU A 7 7.80 9.95 29.44
CA GLU A 7 7.80 9.55 28.02
C GLU A 7 8.83 10.34 27.15
N ASP A 8 9.78 11.03 27.78
CA ASP A 8 10.80 11.95 27.23
C ASP A 8 12.24 11.41 27.35
N SER A 9 12.41 10.10 27.62
CA SER A 9 13.76 9.52 27.71
C SER A 9 14.43 9.51 26.34
N GLU A 10 15.65 10.05 26.23
CA GLU A 10 16.43 10.12 24.98
C GLU A 10 16.59 8.74 24.30
N ILE A 11 16.62 7.68 25.11
CA ILE A 11 16.64 6.28 24.65
C ILE A 11 15.36 5.93 23.87
N VAL A 12 14.19 6.35 24.36
CA VAL A 12 12.89 6.12 23.68
C VAL A 12 12.83 6.91 22.37
N ARG A 13 13.36 8.13 22.34
CA ARG A 13 13.45 8.95 21.12
C ARG A 13 14.39 8.32 20.09
N TRP A 14 15.57 7.87 20.52
CA TRP A 14 16.55 7.20 19.65
C TRP A 14 15.99 5.88 19.08
N LEU A 15 15.37 5.04 19.91
CA LEU A 15 14.72 3.81 19.46
C LEU A 15 13.57 4.06 18.48
N ARG A 16 12.82 5.15 18.67
CA ARG A 16 11.76 5.55 17.73
C ARG A 16 12.35 5.98 16.38
N ALA A 17 13.37 6.84 16.41
CA ALA A 17 14.05 7.31 15.21
C ALA A 17 14.73 6.16 14.44
N GLU A 18 15.34 5.20 15.13
CA GLU A 18 15.94 4.03 14.48
C GLU A 18 14.89 3.12 13.84
N ARG A 19 13.74 2.92 14.49
CA ARG A 19 12.61 2.18 13.89
C ARG A 19 12.02 2.87 12.66
N GLU A 20 11.92 4.19 12.70
CA GLU A 20 11.42 5.01 11.59
C GLU A 20 12.40 4.99 10.41
N ALA A 21 13.68 5.26 10.66
CA ALA A 21 14.73 5.17 9.64
C ALA A 21 14.82 3.77 9.01
N ARG A 22 14.62 2.71 9.82
CA ARG A 22 14.56 1.35 9.30
C ARG A 22 13.30 1.10 8.46
N ALA A 23 12.15 1.64 8.85
CA ALA A 23 10.93 1.50 8.05
C ALA A 23 11.07 2.20 6.69
N GLU A 24 11.73 3.36 6.64
CA GLU A 24 12.01 4.10 5.41
C GLU A 24 13.07 3.44 4.52
N ALA A 25 14.13 2.88 5.10
CA ALA A 25 15.26 2.30 4.36
C ALA A 25 14.91 1.08 3.49
N HIS A 26 13.71 0.50 3.66
CA HIS A 26 13.26 -0.67 2.91
C HIS A 26 12.40 -0.35 1.68
N PHE A 27 12.08 0.92 1.41
CA PHE A 27 11.20 1.30 0.31
C PHE A 27 11.93 1.91 -0.87
N ASP A 28 11.56 1.45 -2.07
CA ASP A 28 12.03 2.04 -3.31
C ASP A 28 11.19 3.29 -3.63
N SER A 29 11.85 4.45 -3.62
CA SER A 29 11.24 5.74 -3.96
C SER A 29 11.07 5.96 -5.45
N ARG A 30 11.65 5.11 -6.30
CA ARG A 30 11.49 5.21 -7.76
C ARG A 30 10.03 4.98 -8.14
N HIS A 31 9.57 5.70 -9.16
CA HIS A 31 8.23 5.51 -9.71
C HIS A 31 8.07 4.13 -10.38
N TYR A 32 6.93 3.48 -10.19
CA TYR A 32 6.60 2.19 -10.80
C TYR A 32 6.68 2.21 -12.32
N GLY A 33 6.34 3.35 -12.93
CA GLY A 33 6.39 3.55 -14.37
C GLY A 33 5.24 2.89 -15.12
N ARG A 34 5.03 3.33 -16.36
CA ARG A 34 3.86 2.96 -17.17
C ARG A 34 3.74 1.47 -17.45
N ALA A 35 4.86 0.78 -17.71
CA ALA A 35 4.82 -0.62 -18.08
C ALA A 35 4.27 -1.51 -16.95
N LEU A 36 4.67 -1.25 -15.70
CA LEU A 36 4.13 -1.97 -14.54
C LEU A 36 2.66 -1.65 -14.33
N ALA A 37 2.30 -0.37 -14.39
CA ALA A 37 0.92 0.08 -14.22
C ALA A 37 -0.03 -0.53 -15.26
N GLN A 38 0.40 -0.62 -16.53
CA GLN A 38 -0.35 -1.27 -17.60
C GLN A 38 -0.59 -2.76 -17.33
N ARG A 39 0.44 -3.49 -16.85
CA ARG A 39 0.29 -4.91 -16.47
C ARG A 39 -0.68 -5.11 -15.32
N VAL A 40 -0.64 -4.23 -14.33
CA VAL A 40 -1.61 -4.26 -13.23
C VAL A 40 -3.02 -4.06 -13.77
N ALA A 41 -3.24 -3.06 -14.64
CA ALA A 41 -4.54 -2.85 -15.25
C ALA A 41 -5.02 -4.05 -16.08
N GLU A 42 -4.13 -4.72 -16.83
CA GLU A 42 -4.47 -5.95 -17.58
C GLU A 42 -4.96 -7.07 -16.67
N LEU A 43 -4.36 -7.24 -15.49
CA LEU A 43 -4.83 -8.22 -14.51
C LEU A 43 -6.25 -7.87 -14.04
N LEU A 44 -6.49 -6.60 -13.70
CA LEU A 44 -7.82 -6.15 -13.25
C LEU A 44 -8.87 -6.28 -14.36
N ASP A 45 -8.50 -6.01 -15.62
CA ASP A 45 -9.36 -6.19 -16.80
C ASP A 45 -9.76 -7.66 -16.99
N ALA A 46 -8.85 -8.59 -16.68
CA ALA A 46 -9.11 -10.02 -16.70
C ALA A 46 -9.95 -10.51 -15.49
N GLY A 47 -10.41 -9.60 -14.63
CA GLY A 47 -11.20 -9.93 -13.44
C GLY A 47 -10.35 -10.34 -12.24
N ALA A 48 -9.03 -10.12 -12.28
CA ALA A 48 -8.20 -10.37 -11.11
C ALA A 48 -8.51 -9.36 -10.01
N ASP A 49 -8.46 -9.86 -8.78
CA ASP A 49 -8.46 -9.03 -7.59
C ASP A 49 -7.04 -9.01 -7.01
N LEU A 50 -6.49 -7.81 -6.81
CA LEU A 50 -5.17 -7.65 -6.21
C LEU A 50 -5.35 -7.15 -4.79
N SER A 51 -5.22 -8.05 -3.84
CA SER A 51 -5.38 -7.72 -2.43
C SER A 51 -4.22 -8.21 -1.57
N ILE A 52 -3.97 -7.47 -0.50
CA ILE A 52 -2.99 -7.74 0.54
C ILE A 52 -3.71 -7.63 1.88
N THR A 53 -3.68 -8.71 2.68
CA THR A 53 -4.26 -8.70 4.03
C THR A 53 -3.44 -7.77 4.93
N THR A 54 -4.08 -6.71 5.41
CA THR A 54 -3.49 -5.71 6.31
C THR A 54 -3.81 -6.02 7.77
N ASP A 55 -5.01 -6.53 8.04
CA ASP A 55 -5.39 -7.06 9.35
C ASP A 55 -6.13 -8.40 9.19
N PRO A 56 -5.49 -9.54 9.52
CA PRO A 56 -6.12 -10.84 9.40
C PRO A 56 -7.18 -11.10 10.49
N ARG A 57 -7.15 -10.40 11.62
CA ARG A 57 -8.15 -10.54 12.69
C ARG A 57 -9.45 -9.86 12.31
N GLU A 58 -9.34 -8.69 11.68
CA GLU A 58 -10.49 -7.94 11.20
C GLU A 58 -10.91 -8.33 9.78
N GLY A 59 -10.14 -9.20 9.11
CA GLY A 59 -10.40 -9.61 7.74
C GLY A 59 -10.33 -8.43 6.77
N VAL A 60 -9.46 -7.46 7.04
CA VAL A 60 -9.29 -6.27 6.20
C VAL A 60 -8.14 -6.53 5.25
N SER A 61 -8.43 -6.41 3.96
CA SER A 61 -7.42 -6.42 2.92
C SER A 61 -7.42 -5.08 2.21
N ARG A 62 -6.22 -4.56 1.94
CA ARG A 62 -6.07 -3.54 0.92
C ARG A 62 -6.30 -4.17 -0.44
N ALA A 63 -6.97 -3.47 -1.35
CA ALA A 63 -7.30 -4.01 -2.66
C ALA A 63 -7.16 -2.96 -3.78
N LEU A 64 -6.75 -3.43 -4.95
CA LEU A 64 -7.02 -2.84 -6.25
C LEU A 64 -7.99 -3.76 -6.98
N TRP A 65 -9.07 -3.18 -7.50
CA TRP A 65 -10.08 -3.94 -8.25
C TRP A 65 -10.68 -3.11 -9.37
N ARG A 66 -11.33 -3.80 -10.30
CA ARG A 66 -12.22 -3.19 -11.30
C ARG A 66 -13.65 -3.58 -10.96
N SER A 67 -14.49 -2.59 -10.72
CA SER A 67 -15.91 -2.76 -10.44
C SER A 67 -16.66 -3.19 -11.71
N GLY A 68 -17.87 -3.75 -11.55
CA GLY A 68 -18.69 -4.24 -12.67
C GLY A 68 -19.15 -3.15 -13.64
N ASP A 69 -19.16 -1.89 -13.20
CA ASP A 69 -19.42 -0.70 -14.02
C ASP A 69 -18.19 -0.26 -14.85
N GLY A 70 -17.05 -0.92 -14.67
CA GLY A 70 -15.80 -0.64 -15.36
C GLY A 70 -14.87 0.35 -14.64
N THR A 71 -15.29 0.87 -13.49
CA THR A 71 -14.50 1.78 -12.65
C THR A 71 -13.35 1.02 -11.99
N TYR A 72 -12.13 1.58 -12.02
CA TYR A 72 -11.02 1.05 -11.23
C TYR A 72 -11.05 1.68 -9.84
N ALA A 73 -10.69 0.92 -8.82
CA ALA A 73 -10.70 1.40 -7.46
C ALA A 73 -9.49 0.92 -6.67
N GLN A 74 -9.05 1.78 -5.76
CA GLN A 74 -8.10 1.49 -4.71
C GLN A 74 -8.77 1.76 -3.36
N GLY A 75 -8.56 0.86 -2.40
CA GLY A 75 -9.15 0.99 -1.08
C GLY A 75 -9.06 -0.28 -0.26
N PHE A 76 -10.07 -0.53 0.55
CA PHE A 76 -10.14 -1.68 1.44
C PHE A 76 -11.28 -2.61 1.05
N ARG A 77 -11.06 -3.90 1.21
CA ARG A 77 -12.08 -4.94 1.15
C ARG A 77 -12.12 -5.66 2.49
N HIS A 78 -13.33 -5.81 3.03
CA HIS A 78 -13.60 -6.56 4.23
C HIS A 78 -14.05 -7.98 3.88
N VAL A 79 -13.67 -8.97 4.68
CA VAL A 79 -14.10 -10.38 4.52
C VAL A 79 -15.63 -10.54 4.51
N GLN A 80 -16.37 -9.62 5.13
CA GLN A 80 -17.84 -9.59 5.09
C GLN A 80 -18.43 -9.13 3.75
N GLY A 81 -17.59 -8.84 2.75
CA GLY A 81 -18.00 -8.50 1.38
C GLY A 81 -18.04 -7.01 1.08
N ASP A 82 -18.02 -6.15 2.11
CA ASP A 82 -17.99 -4.71 1.93
C ASP A 82 -16.65 -4.25 1.35
N SER A 83 -16.70 -3.61 0.18
CA SER A 83 -15.55 -2.96 -0.43
C SER A 83 -15.72 -1.45 -0.33
N ARG A 84 -14.76 -0.78 0.29
CA ARG A 84 -14.74 0.67 0.47
C ARG A 84 -13.61 1.27 -0.38
N ALA A 85 -13.99 1.90 -1.49
CA ALA A 85 -13.05 2.67 -2.29
C ALA A 85 -12.58 3.90 -1.51
N LYS A 86 -11.26 4.06 -1.43
CA LYS A 86 -10.59 5.32 -1.04
C LYS A 86 -10.46 6.24 -2.25
N ARG A 87 -10.15 5.65 -3.40
CA ARG A 87 -10.02 6.34 -4.69
C ARG A 87 -10.67 5.51 -5.78
N THR A 88 -11.36 6.19 -6.68
CA THR A 88 -11.92 5.61 -7.90
C THR A 88 -11.34 6.31 -9.11
N PHE A 89 -11.26 5.58 -10.22
CA PHE A 89 -10.76 6.08 -11.49
C PHE A 89 -11.76 5.68 -12.57
N ALA A 90 -12.23 6.67 -13.32
CA ALA A 90 -13.26 6.48 -14.34
C ALA A 90 -12.75 5.72 -15.57
N SER A 91 -11.42 5.63 -15.74
CA SER A 91 -10.81 4.98 -16.90
C SER A 91 -9.53 4.24 -16.56
N ARG A 92 -9.17 3.32 -17.45
CA ARG A 92 -7.89 2.61 -17.41
C ARG A 92 -6.71 3.58 -17.52
N ASP A 93 -6.80 4.59 -18.37
CA ASP A 93 -5.74 5.58 -18.55
C ASP A 93 -5.51 6.41 -17.29
N GLU A 94 -6.58 6.77 -16.58
CA GLU A 94 -6.50 7.51 -15.32
C GLU A 94 -5.84 6.65 -14.23
N PHE A 95 -6.31 5.40 -14.07
CA PHE A 95 -5.74 4.45 -13.12
C PHE A 95 -4.25 4.18 -13.40
N THR A 96 -3.91 3.91 -14.67
CA THR A 96 -2.52 3.59 -15.05
C THR A 96 -1.59 4.79 -14.92
N ARG A 97 -2.07 6.01 -15.21
CA ARG A 97 -1.30 7.24 -14.98
C ARG A 97 -1.02 7.42 -13.49
N TRP A 98 -2.05 7.31 -12.67
CA TRP A 98 -1.90 7.41 -11.21
C TRP A 98 -0.88 6.40 -10.69
N LEU A 99 -1.06 5.11 -11.01
CA LEU A 99 -0.19 4.05 -10.52
C LEU A 99 1.25 4.20 -11.05
N ALA A 100 1.44 4.66 -12.29
CA ALA A 100 2.77 4.87 -12.85
C ALA A 100 3.59 5.92 -12.09
N GLU A 101 2.92 6.88 -11.45
CA GLU A 101 3.53 7.95 -10.65
C GLU A 101 3.76 7.54 -9.19
N GLN A 102 3.21 6.40 -8.75
CA GLN A 102 3.44 5.91 -7.40
C GLN A 102 4.80 5.22 -7.26
N SER A 103 5.27 5.13 -6.03
CA SER A 103 6.43 4.34 -5.60
C SER A 103 6.03 3.40 -4.47
N ASP A 104 6.94 2.53 -4.03
CA ASP A 104 6.66 1.69 -2.85
C ASP A 104 6.43 2.58 -1.62
N GLU A 105 7.26 3.63 -1.50
CA GLU A 105 7.19 4.62 -0.44
C GLU A 105 5.89 5.43 -0.49
N SER A 106 5.45 5.92 -1.66
CA SER A 106 4.24 6.75 -1.74
C SER A 106 2.98 5.96 -1.39
N LEU A 107 2.88 4.69 -1.83
CA LEU A 107 1.76 3.82 -1.48
C LEU A 107 1.77 3.40 0.00
N ALA A 108 2.95 3.26 0.61
CA ALA A 108 3.05 3.00 2.03
C ALA A 108 2.61 4.23 2.86
N LYS A 109 3.05 5.42 2.47
CA LYS A 109 2.71 6.70 3.12
C LYS A 109 1.25 7.09 2.97
N GLU A 110 0.63 6.86 1.81
CA GLU A 110 -0.78 7.20 1.57
C GLU A 110 -1.72 6.50 2.58
N ASP A 111 -1.34 5.33 3.06
CA ASP A 111 -2.16 4.55 3.98
C ASP A 111 -1.89 4.81 5.45
N PHE A 112 -0.66 5.22 5.82
CA PHE A 112 -0.30 5.52 7.20
C PHE A 112 0.48 6.84 7.30
N PRO A 113 -0.10 7.99 6.91
CA PRO A 113 0.65 9.25 6.81
C PRO A 113 1.31 9.66 8.13
N ASP A 114 0.71 9.30 9.26
CA ASP A 114 1.14 9.68 10.61
C ASP A 114 1.91 8.58 11.36
N ASP A 115 2.06 7.38 10.79
CA ASP A 115 2.80 6.28 11.43
C ASP A 115 3.81 5.62 10.48
N PRO A 116 5.06 6.12 10.46
CA PRO A 116 6.15 5.55 9.68
C PRO A 116 6.44 4.09 9.99
N ARG A 117 6.12 3.61 11.20
CA ARG A 117 6.33 2.20 11.58
C ARG A 117 5.41 1.27 10.81
N MET A 118 4.27 1.81 10.36
CA MET A 118 3.27 1.08 9.58
C MET A 118 3.58 1.07 8.09
N TRP A 119 4.51 1.90 7.61
CA TRP A 119 4.93 1.89 6.20
C TRP A 119 5.49 0.52 5.81
N GLY A 120 6.27 -0.10 6.69
CA GLY A 120 6.85 -1.45 6.53
C GLY A 120 5.85 -2.61 6.58
N VAL A 121 4.57 -2.35 6.84
CA VAL A 121 3.52 -3.38 6.90
C VAL A 121 3.04 -3.69 5.48
N ALA A 122 2.36 -4.84 5.31
CA ALA A 122 1.93 -5.37 4.02
C ALA A 122 1.25 -4.30 3.13
N THR A 123 2.01 -3.79 2.15
CA THR A 123 1.66 -2.69 1.25
C THR A 123 1.85 -3.13 -0.21
N PHE A 124 1.23 -2.42 -1.15
CA PHE A 124 1.56 -2.60 -2.55
C PHE A 124 2.95 -2.06 -2.82
N ASN A 125 3.86 -2.94 -3.23
CA ASN A 125 5.22 -2.61 -3.62
C ASN A 125 5.60 -3.33 -4.92
N ARG A 126 6.77 -3.00 -5.49
CA ARG A 126 7.29 -3.59 -6.73
C ARG A 126 7.34 -5.10 -6.65
N GLU A 127 7.78 -5.66 -5.51
CA GLU A 127 7.90 -7.10 -5.33
C GLU A 127 6.54 -7.80 -5.39
N PHE A 128 5.51 -7.24 -4.74
CA PHE A 128 4.14 -7.73 -4.83
C PHE A 128 3.66 -7.75 -6.27
N PHE A 129 3.80 -6.63 -6.99
CA PHE A 129 3.34 -6.55 -8.38
C PHE A 129 4.15 -7.45 -9.30
N ALA A 130 5.46 -7.60 -9.09
CA ALA A 130 6.32 -8.50 -9.85
C ALA A 130 5.84 -9.96 -9.73
N ARG A 131 5.54 -10.41 -8.50
CA ARG A 131 4.97 -11.74 -8.23
C ARG A 131 3.61 -11.93 -8.91
N LYS A 132 2.73 -10.91 -8.87
CA LYS A 132 1.37 -11.00 -9.44
C LYS A 132 1.34 -10.87 -10.97
N THR A 133 2.26 -10.11 -11.55
CA THR A 133 2.34 -9.88 -13.01
C THR A 133 3.26 -10.86 -13.73
N GLY A 134 3.89 -11.80 -13.00
CA GLY A 134 4.73 -12.86 -13.58
C GLY A 134 6.15 -12.44 -13.94
N ARG A 135 6.61 -11.25 -13.51
CA ARG A 135 8.00 -10.83 -13.66
C ARG A 135 8.80 -11.36 -12.46
N ARG A 136 9.66 -12.35 -12.67
CA ARG A 136 10.76 -12.61 -11.74
C ARG A 136 11.71 -11.40 -11.83
N SER A 137 11.90 -10.71 -10.71
CA SER A 137 12.90 -9.65 -10.58
C SER A 137 14.31 -10.19 -10.71
#